data_AF-A0A1Q2LI28-F1
#
_entry.id   AF-A0A1Q2LI28-F1
#
_cell.length_a   1.000
_cell.length_b   1.000
_cell.length_c   1.000
_cell.angle_alpha   90.00
_cell.angle_beta   90.00
_cell.angle_gamma   90.00
#
_symmetry.space_group_name_H-M   'P 1'
#
loop_
_entity.id
_entity.type
_entity.pdbx_description
1 polymer ?
#
loop_
_entity_poly.entity_id
_entity_poly.type
_entity_poly.pdbx_seq_one_letter_code
_entity_poly.pdbx_strand_id
1 'polypeptide(L)'
;MFGFLIKPQQEEPKESEVEVLQKQVATLKPEDLKVLAEEKAVEIFSNIQRVSSKIDKAKDLTRRADNVKRGWFGIGKTKEKTELNTKAISMQNEAMAEMNTLIQESIKLTTISYGFAQAMTQTIAAMLENGFKNKDGDIQQLHGVAKEQALVMLDEAQRFVKHQQEYETRQEKQEEQISALQSGITEHKQEYEKRQEKQEQDISTQGEKIQELQEQLESKRTKIKELESTLKSKDSLDDKQSQSIQTLQNELEKKREKIKELESALDSKKLIDEDQEAKINELQNRVRELEKSNGGKTSFIVSIIALLVGIGGIALQFLR
;
A
#
# COMPACT_ATOMS: atom_id res chain seq x y z
N MET A 1 77.03 -26.98 -9.40
CA MET A 1 77.30 -25.57 -9.06
C MET A 1 75.97 -24.93 -8.71
N PHE A 2 75.75 -24.65 -7.42
CA PHE A 2 74.57 -23.93 -6.95
C PHE A 2 74.83 -22.43 -7.12
N GLY A 3 74.14 -21.80 -8.07
CA GLY A 3 74.10 -20.34 -8.19
C GLY A 3 73.01 -19.79 -7.29
N PHE A 4 73.39 -19.17 -6.17
CA PHE A 4 72.48 -18.37 -5.34
C PHE A 4 72.08 -17.12 -6.13
N LEU A 5 70.80 -17.04 -6.53
CA LEU A 5 70.17 -15.79 -6.93
C LEU A 5 69.91 -14.96 -5.66
N ILE A 6 70.72 -13.92 -5.46
CA ILE A 6 70.38 -12.83 -4.55
C ILE A 6 69.32 -12.00 -5.26
N LYS A 7 68.06 -12.06 -4.79
CA LYS A 7 67.05 -11.10 -5.21
C LYS A 7 67.43 -9.72 -4.62
N PRO A 8 67.39 -8.63 -5.41
CA PRO A 8 67.50 -7.29 -4.83
C PRO A 8 66.31 -7.06 -3.89
N GLN A 9 66.59 -6.60 -2.67
CA GLN A 9 65.55 -6.07 -1.78
C GLN A 9 64.89 -4.90 -2.51
N GLN A 10 63.58 -5.01 -2.77
CA GLN A 10 62.77 -3.85 -3.11
C GLN A 10 62.64 -3.01 -1.85
N GLU A 11 63.28 -1.83 -1.81
CA GLU A 11 62.99 -0.82 -0.79
C GLU A 11 61.52 -0.44 -0.92
N GLU A 12 60.75 -0.57 0.17
CA GLU A 12 59.40 -0.03 0.25
C GLU A 12 59.43 1.47 -0.07
N PRO A 13 58.45 2.00 -0.83
CA PRO A 13 58.39 3.43 -1.09
C PRO A 13 58.26 4.18 0.24
N LYS A 14 59.21 5.07 0.54
CA LYS A 14 59.16 5.92 1.73
C LYS A 14 57.88 6.78 1.66
N GLU A 15 57.02 6.66 2.68
CA GLU A 15 55.84 7.51 2.82
C GLU A 15 56.24 8.98 2.76
N SER A 16 55.45 9.78 2.04
CA SER A 16 55.70 11.21 1.95
C SER A 16 55.40 11.89 3.29
N GLU A 17 56.10 12.98 3.60
CA GLU A 17 55.90 13.75 4.84
C GLU A 17 54.44 14.22 5.01
N VAL A 18 53.76 14.49 3.89
CA VAL A 18 52.34 14.87 3.83
C VAL A 18 51.42 13.72 4.26
N GLU A 19 51.69 12.48 3.84
CA GLU A 19 50.89 11.31 4.23
C GLU A 19 51.05 10.98 5.72
N VAL A 20 52.26 11.13 6.26
CA VAL A 20 52.53 10.94 7.69
C VAL A 20 51.78 11.99 8.51
N LEU A 21 51.85 13.25 8.11
CA LEU A 21 51.13 14.35 8.77
C LEU A 21 49.61 14.20 8.67
N GLN A 22 49.10 13.70 7.54
CA GLN A 22 47.67 13.43 7.38
C GLN A 22 47.15 12.41 8.39
N LYS A 23 47.89 11.31 8.61
CA LYS A 23 47.54 10.32 9.63
C LYS A 23 47.60 10.89 11.04
N GLN A 24 48.59 11.72 11.34
CA GLN A 24 48.73 12.36 12.65
C GLN A 24 47.56 13.32 12.92
N VAL A 25 47.31 14.25 12.00
CA VAL A 25 46.24 15.26 12.08
C VAL A 25 44.86 14.62 12.27
N ALA A 26 44.59 13.47 11.66
CA ALA A 26 43.32 12.74 11.79
C ALA A 26 43.01 12.26 13.23
N THR A 27 44.01 12.21 14.10
CA THR A 27 43.88 11.68 15.47
C THR A 27 44.02 12.74 16.57
N LEU A 28 44.39 13.98 16.20
CA LEU A 28 44.63 15.06 17.15
C LEU A 28 43.34 15.74 17.60
N LYS A 29 43.35 16.23 18.85
CA LYS A 29 42.29 17.08 19.39
C LYS A 29 42.41 18.52 18.85
N PRO A 30 41.33 19.32 18.86
CA PRO A 30 41.36 20.70 18.37
C PRO A 30 42.45 21.58 18.98
N GLU A 31 42.79 21.39 20.24
CA GLU A 31 43.85 22.14 20.94
C GLU A 31 45.24 21.77 20.42
N ASP A 32 45.49 20.47 20.21
CA ASP A 32 46.76 19.97 19.68
C ASP A 32 46.94 20.34 18.20
N LEU A 33 45.84 20.44 17.45
CA LEU A 33 45.85 20.94 16.07
C LEU A 33 46.31 22.39 15.98
N LYS A 34 45.93 23.24 16.94
CA LYS A 34 46.38 24.64 17.00
C LYS A 34 47.88 24.73 17.25
N VAL A 35 48.39 23.95 18.20
CA VAL A 35 49.84 23.90 18.49
C VAL A 35 50.63 23.45 17.26
N LEU A 36 50.17 22.40 16.59
CA LEU A 36 50.81 21.90 15.37
C LEU A 36 50.73 22.93 14.23
N ALA A 37 49.60 23.63 14.10
CA ALA A 37 49.43 24.68 13.10
C ALA A 37 50.36 25.86 13.35
N GLU A 38 50.54 26.27 14.61
CA GLU A 38 51.52 27.29 15.01
C GLU A 38 52.94 26.88 14.64
N GLU A 39 53.36 25.67 15.00
CA GLU A 39 54.69 25.15 14.67
C GLU A 39 54.95 25.17 13.16
N LYS A 40 54.01 24.63 12.38
CA LYS A 40 54.13 24.55 10.92
C LYS A 40 54.03 25.91 10.24
N ALA A 41 53.19 26.81 10.72
CA ALA A 41 53.14 28.18 10.19
C ALA A 41 54.45 28.94 10.43
N VAL A 42 55.07 28.80 11.62
CA VAL A 42 56.40 29.38 11.90
C VAL A 42 57.45 28.81 10.96
N GLU A 43 57.45 27.48 10.75
CA GLU A 43 58.37 26.81 9.84
C GLU A 43 58.24 27.35 8.40
N ILE A 44 57.00 27.43 7.90
CA ILE A 44 56.72 27.95 6.56
C ILE A 44 57.17 29.42 6.44
N PHE A 45 56.79 30.27 7.39
CA PHE A 45 57.12 31.71 7.33
C PHE A 45 58.63 31.93 7.40
N SER A 46 59.34 31.16 8.22
CA SER A 46 60.80 31.17 8.30
C SER A 46 61.44 30.77 6.96
N ASN A 47 60.90 29.74 6.30
CA ASN A 47 61.37 29.29 5.00
C ASN A 47 61.09 30.31 3.89
N ILE A 48 59.89 30.89 3.84
CA ILE A 48 59.53 31.95 2.90
C ILE A 48 60.47 33.14 3.07
N GLN A 49 60.73 33.57 4.31
CA GLN A 49 61.64 34.68 4.59
C GLN A 49 63.08 34.38 4.18
N ARG A 50 63.57 33.16 4.43
CA ARG A 50 64.90 32.71 4.01
C ARG A 50 65.07 32.79 2.50
N VAL A 51 64.09 32.28 1.74
CA VAL A 51 64.13 32.32 0.27
C VAL A 51 63.97 33.75 -0.25
N SER A 52 63.09 34.56 0.37
CA SER A 52 62.96 35.98 0.04
C SER A 52 64.26 36.76 0.25
N SER A 53 65.02 36.46 1.31
CA SER A 53 66.34 37.06 1.53
C SER A 53 67.34 36.73 0.41
N LYS A 54 67.27 35.52 -0.19
CA LYS A 54 68.07 35.19 -1.38
C LYS A 54 67.68 36.07 -2.57
N ILE A 55 66.38 36.31 -2.76
CA ILE A 55 65.88 37.20 -3.82
C ILE A 55 66.37 38.63 -3.60
N ASP A 56 66.35 39.14 -2.36
CA ASP A 56 66.83 40.48 -2.05
C ASP A 56 68.35 40.63 -2.21
N LYS A 57 69.12 39.58 -1.85
CA LYS A 57 70.57 39.52 -2.13
C LYS A 57 70.85 39.52 -3.64
N ALA A 58 70.05 38.81 -4.43
CA ALA A 58 70.15 38.84 -5.89
C ALA A 58 69.90 40.24 -6.44
N LYS A 59 68.86 40.95 -5.95
CA LYS A 59 68.59 42.35 -6.31
C LYS A 59 69.73 43.29 -5.92
N ASP A 60 70.35 43.10 -4.76
CA ASP A 60 71.52 43.89 -4.34
C ASP A 60 72.72 43.65 -5.26
N LEU A 61 72.97 42.40 -5.68
CA LEU A 61 74.01 42.08 -6.67
C LEU A 61 73.76 42.77 -8.01
N THR A 62 72.51 42.78 -8.50
CA THR A 62 72.11 43.53 -9.70
C THR A 62 72.38 45.03 -9.52
N ARG A 63 71.97 45.61 -8.39
CA ARG A 63 72.20 47.03 -8.08
C ARG A 63 73.69 47.36 -8.02
N ARG A 64 74.52 46.48 -7.46
CA ARG A 64 75.98 46.64 -7.45
C ARG A 64 76.55 46.57 -8.87
N ALA A 65 76.10 45.61 -9.69
CA ALA A 65 76.50 45.48 -11.09
C ALA A 65 76.19 46.75 -11.90
N ASP A 66 75.05 47.40 -11.63
CA ASP A 66 74.66 48.65 -12.28
C ASP A 66 75.48 49.87 -11.83
N ASN A 67 76.00 49.84 -10.60
CA ASN A 67 76.85 50.91 -10.05
C ASN A 67 78.35 50.75 -10.36
N VAL A 68 78.76 49.68 -11.06
CA VAL A 68 80.14 49.52 -11.54
C VAL A 68 80.43 50.61 -12.58
N LYS A 69 81.12 51.68 -12.16
CA LYS A 69 81.51 52.80 -13.04
C LYS A 69 82.40 52.31 -14.20
N ARG A 70 82.13 52.77 -15.42
CA ARG A 70 82.97 52.51 -16.60
C ARG A 70 84.40 53.02 -16.33
N GLY A 71 85.40 52.17 -16.57
CA GLY A 71 86.81 52.57 -16.47
C GLY A 71 87.21 53.58 -17.55
N TRP A 72 88.30 54.33 -17.33
CA TRP A 72 88.79 55.43 -18.18
C TRP A 72 88.94 55.05 -19.67
N PHE A 73 89.16 53.77 -20.01
CA PHE A 73 89.25 53.30 -21.40
C PHE A 73 88.19 52.26 -21.79
N GLY A 74 87.12 52.07 -21.02
CA GLY A 74 86.07 51.09 -21.34
C GLY A 74 86.49 49.61 -21.26
N ILE A 75 87.78 49.32 -21.04
CA ILE A 75 88.35 47.98 -20.99
C ILE A 75 88.75 47.69 -19.54
N GLY A 76 88.09 46.72 -18.91
CA GLY A 76 88.51 46.18 -17.60
C GLY A 76 87.39 45.86 -16.61
N LYS A 77 86.25 46.57 -16.65
CA LYS A 77 85.15 46.39 -15.67
C LYS A 77 83.86 45.77 -16.21
N THR A 78 83.83 45.44 -17.51
CA THR A 78 82.72 44.70 -18.15
C THR A 78 82.62 43.28 -17.62
N LYS A 79 83.77 42.64 -17.33
CA LYS A 79 83.81 41.27 -16.78
C LYS A 79 83.19 41.20 -15.39
N GLU A 80 83.54 42.15 -14.51
CA GLU A 80 82.97 42.28 -13.16
C GLU A 80 81.45 42.51 -13.19
N LYS A 81 80.97 43.41 -14.07
CA LYS A 81 79.53 43.64 -14.25
C LYS A 81 78.81 42.38 -14.75
N THR A 82 79.37 41.67 -15.72
CA THR A 82 78.79 40.42 -16.25
C THR A 82 78.77 39.33 -15.19
N GLU A 83 79.84 39.15 -14.42
CA GLU A 83 79.90 38.15 -13.34
C GLU A 83 78.87 38.41 -12.24
N LEU A 84 78.70 39.67 -11.81
CA LEU A 84 77.69 40.06 -10.83
C LEU A 84 76.26 39.81 -11.36
N ASN A 85 75.99 40.16 -12.61
CA ASN A 85 74.68 39.92 -13.23
C ASN A 85 74.39 38.42 -13.42
N THR A 86 75.35 37.62 -13.86
CA THR A 86 75.18 36.16 -13.98
C THR A 86 74.88 35.53 -12.63
N LYS A 87 75.59 35.95 -11.57
CA LYS A 87 75.36 35.46 -10.20
C LYS A 87 74.00 35.89 -9.67
N ALA A 88 73.57 37.13 -9.94
CA ALA A 88 72.26 37.64 -9.55
C ALA A 88 71.13 36.85 -10.22
N ILE A 89 71.19 36.65 -11.55
CA ILE A 89 70.17 35.92 -12.31
C ILE A 89 70.10 34.45 -11.85
N SER A 90 71.24 33.79 -11.67
CA SER A 90 71.27 32.40 -11.19
C SER A 90 70.64 32.28 -9.80
N MET A 91 71.00 33.17 -8.87
CA MET A 91 70.47 33.18 -7.50
C MET A 91 68.98 33.49 -7.46
N GLN A 92 68.51 34.39 -8.33
CA GLN A 92 67.09 34.73 -8.45
C GLN A 92 66.29 33.54 -8.99
N ASN A 93 66.76 32.88 -10.06
CA ASN A 93 66.06 31.73 -10.64
C ASN A 93 65.97 30.56 -9.66
N GLU A 94 67.07 30.25 -8.96
CA GLU A 94 67.10 29.21 -7.93
C GLU A 94 66.12 29.53 -6.78
N ALA A 95 66.15 30.77 -6.28
CA ALA A 95 65.26 31.19 -5.21
C ALA A 95 63.78 31.19 -5.63
N MET A 96 63.46 31.55 -6.88
CA MET A 96 62.09 31.48 -7.38
C MET A 96 61.59 30.04 -7.53
N ALA A 97 62.44 29.12 -7.99
CA ALA A 97 62.11 27.71 -8.04
C ALA A 97 61.86 27.13 -6.63
N GLU A 98 62.76 27.44 -5.69
CA GLU A 98 62.62 27.04 -4.28
C GLU A 98 61.35 27.62 -3.64
N MET A 99 61.02 28.89 -3.92
CA MET A 99 59.79 29.53 -3.45
C MET A 99 58.55 28.83 -4.00
N ASN A 100 58.49 28.54 -5.30
CA ASN A 100 57.34 27.87 -5.90
C ASN A 100 57.10 26.48 -5.31
N THR A 101 58.16 25.70 -5.10
CA THR A 101 58.05 24.39 -4.44
C THR A 101 57.52 24.54 -3.01
N LEU A 102 58.11 25.46 -2.23
CA LEU A 102 57.71 25.72 -0.86
C LEU A 102 56.23 26.10 -0.76
N ILE A 103 55.73 26.98 -1.65
CA ILE A 103 54.32 27.40 -1.65
C ILE A 103 53.40 26.24 -1.99
N GLN A 104 53.73 25.42 -2.99
CA GLN A 104 52.89 24.27 -3.34
C GLN A 104 52.82 23.24 -2.22
N GLU A 105 53.95 22.93 -1.57
CA GLU A 105 53.99 22.03 -0.42
C GLU A 105 53.23 22.59 0.77
N SER A 106 53.36 23.90 1.01
CA SER A 106 52.67 24.57 2.11
C SER A 106 51.15 24.66 1.90
N ILE A 107 50.70 24.83 0.66
CA ILE A 107 49.27 24.75 0.30
C ILE A 107 48.77 23.33 0.59
N LYS A 108 49.44 22.31 0.06
CA LYS A 108 49.05 20.90 0.30
C LYS A 108 48.97 20.58 1.79
N LEU A 109 49.96 21.01 2.56
CA LEU A 109 50.01 20.86 4.01
C LEU A 109 48.83 21.54 4.70
N THR A 110 48.57 22.80 4.33
CA THR A 110 47.51 23.60 4.94
C THR A 110 46.13 23.02 4.66
N THR A 111 45.95 22.31 3.55
CA THR A 111 44.66 21.72 3.14
C THR A 111 44.52 20.23 3.49
N ILE A 112 45.37 19.67 4.37
CA ILE A 112 45.34 18.23 4.71
C ILE A 112 44.03 17.77 5.36
N SER A 113 43.47 18.58 6.26
CA SER A 113 42.19 18.31 6.92
C SER A 113 41.45 19.61 7.20
N TYR A 114 40.14 19.52 7.40
CA TYR A 114 39.31 20.67 7.70
C TYR A 114 39.76 21.41 8.97
N GLY A 115 39.85 20.70 10.09
CA GLY A 115 40.23 21.29 11.38
C GLY A 115 41.65 21.87 11.38
N PHE A 116 42.57 21.21 10.68
CA PHE A 116 43.93 21.72 10.53
C PHE A 116 43.99 22.95 9.61
N ALA A 117 43.23 22.95 8.50
CA ALA A 117 43.13 24.12 7.63
C ALA A 117 42.54 25.33 8.35
N GLN A 118 41.55 25.14 9.23
CA GLN A 118 41.02 26.22 10.08
C GLN A 118 42.08 26.75 11.05
N ALA A 119 42.80 25.86 11.74
CA ALA A 119 43.86 26.28 12.66
C ALA A 119 44.99 27.01 11.92
N MET A 120 45.41 26.50 10.76
CA MET A 120 46.44 27.10 9.92
C MET A 120 46.01 28.46 9.35
N THR A 121 44.78 28.59 8.84
CA THR A 121 44.27 29.89 8.32
C THR A 121 44.25 30.96 9.41
N GLN A 122 43.79 30.63 10.61
CA GLN A 122 43.79 31.55 11.76
C GLN A 122 45.22 31.95 12.15
N THR A 123 46.11 30.97 12.22
CA THR A 123 47.51 31.17 12.60
C THR A 123 48.26 32.03 11.58
N ILE A 124 48.17 31.69 10.30
CA ILE A 124 48.80 32.42 9.20
C ILE A 124 48.28 33.85 9.13
N ALA A 125 46.96 34.06 9.28
CA ALA A 125 46.37 35.40 9.32
C ALA A 125 46.93 36.23 10.50
N ALA A 126 46.97 35.64 11.69
CA ALA A 126 47.52 36.29 12.88
C ALA A 126 49.00 36.64 12.73
N MET A 127 49.80 35.76 12.12
CA MET A 127 51.22 36.00 11.85
C MET A 127 51.46 37.07 10.77
N LEU A 128 50.58 37.14 9.76
CA LEU A 128 50.66 38.19 8.72
C LEU A 128 50.36 39.58 9.29
N GLU A 129 49.46 39.66 10.29
CA GLU A 129 49.10 40.90 10.97
C GLU A 129 50.15 41.31 12.01
N ASN A 130 50.50 40.38 12.91
CA ASN A 130 51.29 40.67 14.12
C ASN A 130 52.78 40.32 14.00
N GLY A 131 53.19 39.66 12.92
CA GLY A 131 54.49 39.03 12.83
C GLY A 131 54.53 37.67 13.54
N PHE A 132 55.67 36.99 13.45
CA PHE A 132 55.89 35.68 14.04
C PHE A 132 57.24 35.62 14.75
N LYS A 133 57.35 34.79 15.78
CA LYS A 133 58.59 34.59 16.53
C LYS A 133 59.42 33.51 15.83
N ASN A 134 60.65 33.83 15.43
CA ASN A 134 61.55 32.86 14.83
C ASN A 134 62.15 31.90 15.89
N LYS A 135 62.95 30.93 15.46
CA LYS A 135 63.60 29.94 16.36
C LYS A 135 64.56 30.57 17.38
N ASP A 136 65.11 31.73 17.07
CA ASP A 136 66.03 32.49 17.94
C ASP A 136 65.27 33.38 18.95
N GLY A 137 63.96 33.50 18.79
CA GLY A 137 63.08 34.25 19.65
C GLY A 137 62.80 35.69 19.21
N ASP A 138 63.30 36.10 18.05
CA ASP A 138 63.06 37.43 17.48
C ASP A 138 61.71 37.48 16.76
N ILE A 139 61.00 38.59 16.92
CA ILE A 139 59.78 38.86 16.17
C ILE A 139 60.16 39.34 14.77
N GLN A 140 59.67 38.64 13.75
CA GLN A 140 59.86 38.94 12.34
C GLN A 140 58.53 39.21 11.66
N GLN A 141 58.56 40.06 10.63
CA GLN A 141 57.40 40.35 9.80
C GLN A 141 57.74 40.13 8.34
N LEU A 142 56.83 39.47 7.61
CA LEU A 142 57.00 39.27 6.18
C LEU A 142 56.73 40.59 5.43
N HIS A 143 57.58 40.87 4.44
CA HIS A 143 57.46 42.05 3.58
C HIS A 143 57.65 41.67 2.10
N GLY A 144 57.17 42.53 1.20
CA GLY A 144 57.33 42.35 -0.25
C GLY A 144 56.84 40.99 -0.75
N VAL A 145 57.67 40.32 -1.56
CA VAL A 145 57.35 39.03 -2.19
C VAL A 145 56.98 37.96 -1.16
N ALA A 146 57.66 37.92 0.00
CA ALA A 146 57.33 36.97 1.06
C ALA A 146 55.90 37.12 1.57
N LYS A 147 55.45 38.37 1.76
CA LYS A 147 54.09 38.66 2.23
C LYS A 147 53.05 38.30 1.17
N GLU A 148 53.31 38.61 -0.09
CA GLU A 148 52.42 38.27 -1.20
C GLU A 148 52.21 36.76 -1.33
N GLN A 149 53.27 35.96 -1.20
CA GLN A 149 53.16 34.51 -1.29
C GLN A 149 52.43 33.89 -0.10
N ALA A 150 52.66 34.39 1.11
CA ALA A 150 51.91 33.97 2.29
C ALA A 150 50.42 34.34 2.18
N LEU A 151 50.08 35.46 1.54
CA LEU A 151 48.67 35.83 1.26
C LEU A 151 48.00 34.87 0.25
N VAL A 152 48.72 34.42 -0.79
CA VAL A 152 48.20 33.41 -1.73
C VAL A 152 47.88 32.11 -1.01
N MET A 153 48.79 31.65 -0.13
CA MET A 153 48.52 30.46 0.67
C MET A 153 47.30 30.63 1.58
N LEU A 154 47.16 31.80 2.23
CA LEU A 154 46.03 32.08 3.10
C LEU A 154 44.71 32.06 2.33
N ASP A 155 44.65 32.66 1.14
CA ASP A 155 43.46 32.67 0.29
C ASP A 155 43.06 31.23 -0.12
N GLU A 156 44.00 30.40 -0.56
CA GLU A 156 43.72 29.02 -0.96
C GLU A 156 43.20 28.19 0.23
N ALA A 157 43.82 28.35 1.39
CA ALA A 157 43.40 27.69 2.61
C ALA A 157 42.00 28.14 3.07
N GLN A 158 41.69 29.44 2.95
CA GLN A 158 40.35 29.98 3.25
C GLN A 158 39.30 29.43 2.29
N ARG A 159 39.61 29.31 1.00
CA ARG A 159 38.71 28.70 0.01
C ARG A 159 38.43 27.24 0.32
N PHE A 160 39.45 26.48 0.68
CA PHE A 160 39.29 25.08 1.10
C PHE A 160 38.38 24.98 2.34
N VAL A 161 38.64 25.76 3.39
CA VAL A 161 37.81 25.79 4.61
C VAL A 161 36.36 26.12 4.28
N LYS A 162 36.12 27.13 3.44
CA LYS A 162 34.77 27.53 3.04
C LYS A 162 34.04 26.43 2.27
N HIS A 163 34.70 25.81 1.29
CA HIS A 163 34.10 24.72 0.53
C HIS A 163 33.79 23.50 1.40
N GLN A 164 34.64 23.21 2.38
CA GLN A 164 34.44 22.11 3.31
C GLN A 164 33.27 22.39 4.26
N GLN A 165 33.11 23.63 4.75
CA GLN A 165 31.92 24.06 5.51
C GLN A 165 30.62 23.90 4.71
N GLU A 166 30.63 24.33 3.44
CA GLU A 166 29.47 24.17 2.56
C GLU A 166 29.17 22.69 2.27
N TYR A 167 30.18 21.82 2.27
CA TYR A 167 30.00 20.38 2.15
C TYR A 167 29.34 19.79 3.41
N GLU A 168 29.86 20.09 4.60
CA GLU A 168 29.32 19.63 5.89
C GLU A 168 27.88 20.10 6.09
N THR A 169 27.60 21.38 5.83
CA THR A 169 26.23 21.93 5.92
C THR A 169 25.26 21.22 4.98
N ARG A 170 25.71 20.85 3.77
CA ARG A 170 24.88 20.09 2.83
C ARG A 170 24.68 18.65 3.29
N GLN A 171 25.69 18.01 3.87
CA GLN A 171 25.55 16.68 4.44
C GLN A 171 24.56 16.67 5.60
N GLU A 172 24.69 17.58 6.57
CA GLU A 172 23.76 17.71 7.69
C GLU A 172 22.31 17.85 7.19
N LYS A 173 22.07 18.73 6.22
CA LYS A 173 20.75 18.89 5.60
C LYS A 173 20.26 17.63 4.90
N GLN A 174 21.15 16.89 4.24
CA GLN A 174 20.80 15.62 3.59
C GLN A 174 20.45 14.55 4.64
N GLU A 175 21.20 14.48 5.74
CA GLU A 175 20.93 13.56 6.85
C GLU A 175 19.58 13.86 7.52
N GLU A 176 19.26 15.14 7.75
CA GLU A 176 17.95 15.58 8.24
C GLU A 176 16.82 15.13 7.29
N GLN A 177 17.00 15.33 5.97
CA GLN A 177 16.02 14.90 4.97
C GLN A 177 15.86 13.38 4.94
N ILE A 178 16.95 12.62 5.02
CA ILE A 178 16.91 11.16 5.08
C ILE A 178 16.17 10.70 6.33
N SER A 179 16.45 11.30 7.48
CA SER A 179 15.76 10.99 8.74
C SER A 179 14.26 11.28 8.65
N ALA A 180 13.88 12.43 8.10
CA ALA A 180 12.48 12.80 7.89
C ALA A 180 11.76 11.81 6.94
N LEU A 181 12.41 11.43 5.84
CA LEU A 181 11.89 10.43 4.90
C LEU A 181 11.72 9.06 5.58
N GLN A 182 12.67 8.63 6.40
CA GLN A 182 12.58 7.37 7.14
C GLN A 182 11.43 7.36 8.15
N SER A 183 11.20 8.48 8.85
CA SER A 183 10.02 8.65 9.72
C SER A 183 8.72 8.52 8.92
N GLY A 184 8.62 9.27 7.81
CA GLY A 184 7.43 9.22 6.95
C GLY A 184 7.15 7.85 6.34
N ILE A 185 8.20 7.09 5.95
CA ILE A 185 8.06 5.70 5.49
C ILE A 185 7.51 4.81 6.61
N THR A 186 7.99 4.99 7.84
CA THR A 186 7.54 4.20 8.99
C THR A 186 6.07 4.49 9.32
N GLU A 187 5.68 5.76 9.33
CA GLU A 187 4.29 6.19 9.54
C GLU A 187 3.36 5.63 8.46
N HIS A 188 3.71 5.82 7.18
CA HIS A 188 2.91 5.30 6.08
C HIS A 188 2.81 3.77 6.09
N LYS A 189 3.86 3.07 6.50
CA LYS A 189 3.82 1.61 6.67
C LYS A 189 2.79 1.21 7.72
N GLN A 190 2.80 1.85 8.88
CA GLN A 190 1.82 1.58 9.95
C GLN A 190 0.38 1.91 9.52
N GLU A 191 0.17 3.01 8.80
CA GLU A 191 -1.14 3.36 8.25
C GLU A 191 -1.62 2.36 7.20
N TYR A 192 -0.72 1.83 6.38
CA TYR A 192 -1.04 0.80 5.41
C TYR A 192 -1.44 -0.51 6.10
N GLU A 193 -0.69 -0.95 7.11
CA GLU A 193 -1.00 -2.13 7.92
C GLU A 193 -2.37 -2.01 8.60
N LYS A 194 -2.67 -0.88 9.26
CA LYS A 194 -3.99 -0.62 9.85
C LYS A 194 -5.14 -0.66 8.84
N ARG A 195 -4.92 -0.17 7.62
CA ARG A 195 -5.93 -0.22 6.55
C ARG A 195 -6.16 -1.64 6.04
N GLN A 196 -5.09 -2.43 5.91
CA GLN A 196 -5.18 -3.84 5.54
C GLN A 196 -5.96 -4.64 6.59
N GLU A 197 -5.62 -4.49 7.88
CA GLU A 197 -6.34 -5.15 8.98
C GLU A 197 -7.83 -4.82 8.98
N LYS A 198 -8.17 -3.53 8.82
CA LYS A 198 -9.57 -3.10 8.74
C LYS A 198 -10.28 -3.71 7.52
N GLN A 199 -9.63 -3.74 6.37
CA GLN A 199 -10.20 -4.30 5.16
C GLN A 199 -10.44 -5.81 5.28
N GLU A 200 -9.52 -6.53 5.92
CA GLU A 200 -9.67 -7.96 6.21
C GLU A 200 -10.84 -8.22 7.17
N GLN A 201 -10.98 -7.40 8.23
CA GLN A 201 -12.11 -7.46 9.14
C GLN A 201 -13.46 -7.20 8.43
N ASP A 202 -13.51 -6.19 7.56
CA ASP A 202 -14.71 -5.85 6.79
C ASP A 202 -15.10 -6.99 5.83
N ILE A 203 -14.11 -7.58 5.14
CA ILE A 203 -14.33 -8.75 4.25
C ILE A 203 -14.86 -9.93 5.04
N SER A 204 -14.27 -10.23 6.21
CA SER A 204 -14.74 -11.33 7.07
C SER A 204 -16.18 -11.11 7.53
N THR A 205 -16.49 -9.90 8.01
CA THR A 205 -17.85 -9.54 8.46
C THR A 205 -18.87 -9.64 7.33
N GLN A 206 -18.50 -9.20 6.12
CA GLN A 206 -19.36 -9.32 4.95
C GLN A 206 -19.53 -10.79 4.53
N GLY A 207 -18.48 -11.60 4.62
CA GLY A 207 -18.53 -13.04 4.37
C GLY A 207 -19.54 -13.75 5.27
N GLU A 208 -19.52 -13.47 6.56
CA GLU A 208 -20.49 -14.01 7.53
C GLU A 208 -21.94 -13.63 7.16
N LYS A 209 -22.16 -12.36 6.80
CA LYS A 209 -23.50 -11.88 6.39
C LYS A 209 -24.00 -12.54 5.11
N ILE A 210 -23.11 -12.79 4.15
CA ILE A 210 -23.44 -13.53 2.93
C ILE A 210 -23.86 -14.96 3.27
N GLN A 211 -23.12 -15.63 4.15
CA GLN A 211 -23.45 -16.98 4.58
C GLN A 211 -24.83 -17.03 5.26
N GLU A 212 -25.12 -16.11 6.18
CA GLU A 212 -26.42 -16.02 6.84
C GLU A 212 -27.56 -15.85 5.83
N LEU A 213 -27.39 -14.95 4.84
CA LEU A 213 -28.39 -14.73 3.80
C LEU A 213 -28.58 -15.96 2.90
N GLN A 214 -27.53 -16.74 2.63
CA GLN A 214 -27.62 -17.99 1.89
C GLN A 214 -28.42 -19.04 2.66
N GLU A 215 -28.18 -19.19 3.97
CA GLU A 215 -28.92 -20.11 4.83
C GLU A 215 -30.42 -19.74 4.89
N GLN A 216 -30.73 -18.45 5.02
CA GLN A 216 -32.12 -17.97 4.97
C GLN A 216 -32.79 -18.24 3.61
N LEU A 217 -32.07 -18.09 2.50
CA LEU A 217 -32.58 -18.38 1.16
C LEU A 217 -32.87 -19.87 0.98
N GLU A 218 -32.00 -20.76 1.44
CA GLU A 218 -32.22 -22.22 1.36
C GLU A 218 -33.40 -22.67 2.22
N SER A 219 -33.55 -22.10 3.42
CA SER A 219 -34.73 -22.33 4.25
C SER A 219 -36.03 -21.92 3.53
N LYS A 220 -36.06 -20.71 2.94
CA LYS A 220 -37.21 -20.22 2.16
C LYS A 220 -37.50 -21.08 0.94
N ARG A 221 -36.46 -21.53 0.20
CA ARG A 221 -36.62 -22.45 -0.95
C ARG A 221 -37.24 -23.77 -0.54
N THR A 222 -36.83 -24.33 0.59
CA THR A 222 -37.40 -25.55 1.15
C THR A 222 -38.88 -25.35 1.49
N LYS A 223 -39.21 -24.21 2.13
CA LYS A 223 -40.60 -23.87 2.46
C LYS A 223 -41.49 -23.71 1.21
N ILE A 224 -40.97 -23.10 0.15
CA ILE A 224 -41.68 -22.96 -1.12
C ILE A 224 -42.01 -24.35 -1.70
N LYS A 225 -41.04 -25.28 -1.73
CA LYS A 225 -41.29 -26.66 -2.20
C LYS A 225 -42.36 -27.39 -1.39
N GLU A 226 -42.36 -27.23 -0.07
CA GLU A 226 -43.40 -27.80 0.80
C GLU A 226 -44.78 -27.25 0.46
N LEU A 227 -44.89 -25.92 0.30
CA LEU A 227 -46.14 -25.26 -0.07
C LEU A 227 -46.64 -25.72 -1.45
N GLU A 228 -45.76 -25.85 -2.44
CA GLU A 228 -46.12 -26.37 -3.76
C GLU A 228 -46.67 -27.80 -3.70
N SER A 229 -46.06 -28.67 -2.88
CA SER A 229 -46.56 -30.04 -2.70
C SER A 229 -47.94 -30.08 -2.03
N THR A 230 -48.15 -29.21 -1.05
CA THR A 230 -49.44 -29.07 -0.35
C THR A 230 -50.52 -28.58 -1.31
N LEU A 231 -50.19 -27.60 -2.16
CA LEU A 231 -51.11 -27.05 -3.16
C LEU A 231 -51.54 -28.11 -4.16
N LYS A 232 -50.60 -28.90 -4.71
CA LYS A 232 -50.90 -30.03 -5.60
C LYS A 232 -51.81 -31.08 -4.95
N SER A 233 -51.58 -31.39 -3.67
CA SER A 233 -52.43 -32.31 -2.94
C SER A 233 -53.85 -31.75 -2.76
N LYS A 234 -53.98 -30.43 -2.58
CA LYS A 234 -55.27 -29.77 -2.47
C LYS A 234 -56.00 -29.74 -3.81
N ASP A 235 -55.33 -29.41 -4.91
CA ASP A 235 -55.93 -29.44 -6.24
C ASP A 235 -56.51 -30.83 -6.56
N SER A 236 -55.77 -31.90 -6.26
CA SER A 236 -56.27 -33.27 -6.42
C SER A 236 -57.48 -33.60 -5.54
N LEU A 237 -57.57 -33.00 -4.34
CA LEU A 237 -58.72 -33.16 -3.46
C LEU A 237 -59.94 -32.41 -4.01
N ASP A 238 -59.75 -31.18 -4.49
CA ASP A 238 -60.80 -30.35 -5.08
C ASP A 238 -61.38 -31.05 -6.33
N ASP A 239 -60.54 -31.68 -7.16
CA ASP A 239 -60.98 -32.52 -8.30
C ASP A 239 -61.86 -33.70 -7.85
N LYS A 240 -61.44 -34.44 -6.81
CA LYS A 240 -62.22 -35.57 -6.26
C LYS A 240 -63.55 -35.11 -5.67
N GLN A 241 -63.55 -33.97 -4.99
CA GLN A 241 -64.76 -33.38 -4.44
C GLN A 241 -65.72 -32.94 -5.55
N SER A 242 -65.20 -32.30 -6.60
CA SER A 242 -65.97 -31.91 -7.78
C SER A 242 -66.65 -33.11 -8.46
N GLN A 243 -65.90 -34.21 -8.67
CA GLN A 243 -66.45 -35.47 -9.19
C GLN A 243 -67.54 -36.04 -8.28
N SER A 244 -67.31 -36.07 -6.97
CA SER A 244 -68.28 -36.57 -5.99
C SER A 244 -69.58 -35.76 -5.99
N ILE A 245 -69.47 -34.43 -6.08
CA ILE A 245 -70.62 -33.52 -6.20
C ILE A 245 -71.40 -33.84 -7.49
N GLN A 246 -70.73 -34.03 -8.61
CA GLN A 246 -71.38 -34.36 -9.88
C GLN A 246 -72.11 -35.71 -9.81
N THR A 247 -71.51 -36.72 -9.18
CA THR A 247 -72.18 -38.02 -8.94
C THR A 247 -73.43 -37.84 -8.09
N LEU A 248 -73.35 -37.12 -6.97
CA LEU A 248 -74.49 -36.88 -6.09
C LEU A 248 -75.61 -36.09 -6.78
N GLN A 249 -75.26 -35.12 -7.64
CA GLN A 249 -76.23 -34.37 -8.45
C GLN A 249 -77.00 -35.29 -9.40
N ASN A 250 -76.29 -36.18 -10.12
CA ASN A 250 -76.92 -37.15 -11.02
C ASN A 250 -77.83 -38.13 -10.27
N GLU A 251 -77.43 -38.59 -9.07
CA GLU A 251 -78.27 -39.46 -8.25
C GLU A 251 -79.52 -38.73 -7.74
N LEU A 252 -79.39 -37.46 -7.34
CA LEU A 252 -80.52 -36.63 -6.94
C LEU A 252 -81.50 -36.43 -8.10
N GLU A 253 -81.02 -36.23 -9.32
CA GLU A 253 -81.87 -36.09 -10.50
C GLU A 253 -82.66 -37.38 -10.79
N LYS A 254 -81.99 -38.54 -10.79
CA LYS A 254 -82.67 -39.85 -10.92
C LYS A 254 -83.73 -40.07 -9.84
N LYS A 255 -83.42 -39.72 -8.59
CA LYS A 255 -84.40 -39.83 -7.49
C LYS A 255 -85.59 -38.90 -7.69
N ARG A 256 -85.38 -37.67 -8.18
CA ARG A 256 -86.46 -36.72 -8.51
C ARG A 256 -87.35 -37.24 -9.63
N GLU A 257 -86.78 -37.81 -10.69
CA GLU A 257 -87.54 -38.47 -11.75
C GLU A 257 -88.38 -39.62 -11.20
N LYS A 258 -87.77 -40.46 -10.34
CA LYS A 258 -88.50 -41.58 -9.74
C LYS A 258 -89.66 -41.14 -8.86
N ILE A 259 -89.49 -40.05 -8.10
CA ILE A 259 -90.57 -39.45 -7.32
C ILE A 259 -91.71 -39.01 -8.23
N LYS A 260 -91.43 -38.31 -9.35
CA LYS A 260 -92.46 -37.89 -10.31
C LYS A 260 -93.22 -39.08 -10.91
N GLU A 261 -92.52 -40.17 -11.24
CA GLU A 261 -93.15 -41.41 -11.72
C GLU A 261 -94.10 -42.00 -10.66
N LEU A 262 -93.65 -42.07 -9.41
CA LEU A 262 -94.45 -42.59 -8.30
C LEU A 262 -95.67 -41.71 -8.02
N GLU A 263 -95.54 -40.38 -8.10
CA GLU A 263 -96.64 -39.44 -7.96
C GLU A 263 -97.71 -39.65 -9.06
N SER A 264 -97.29 -39.77 -10.33
CA SER A 264 -98.20 -40.05 -11.45
C SER A 264 -98.91 -41.41 -11.32
N ALA A 265 -98.18 -42.44 -10.88
CA ALA A 265 -98.76 -43.76 -10.61
C ALA A 265 -99.76 -43.71 -9.45
N LEU A 266 -99.46 -42.94 -8.39
CA LEU A 266 -100.36 -42.74 -7.26
C LEU A 266 -101.65 -42.05 -7.68
N ASP A 267 -101.57 -40.99 -8.49
CA ASP A 267 -102.76 -40.29 -8.98
C ASP A 267 -103.60 -41.15 -9.93
N SER A 268 -102.96 -41.94 -10.81
CA SER A 268 -103.65 -42.92 -11.64
C SER A 268 -104.39 -43.97 -10.79
N LYS A 269 -103.75 -44.42 -9.69
CA LYS A 269 -104.37 -45.36 -8.76
C LYS A 269 -105.57 -44.74 -8.04
N LYS A 270 -105.49 -43.48 -7.59
CA LYS A 270 -106.63 -42.78 -6.99
C LYS A 270 -107.84 -42.74 -7.91
N LEU A 271 -107.66 -42.44 -9.20
CA LEU A 271 -108.75 -42.46 -10.18
C LEU A 271 -109.38 -43.84 -10.34
N ILE A 272 -108.57 -44.91 -10.28
CA ILE A 272 -109.08 -46.29 -10.31
C ILE A 272 -109.84 -46.60 -9.03
N ASP A 273 -109.31 -46.22 -7.86
CA ASP A 273 -109.97 -46.43 -6.57
C ASP A 273 -111.32 -45.69 -6.53
N GLU A 274 -111.41 -44.46 -7.06
CA GLU A 274 -112.65 -43.69 -7.23
C GLU A 274 -113.66 -44.39 -8.18
N ASP A 275 -113.22 -44.90 -9.34
CA ASP A 275 -114.07 -45.66 -10.28
C ASP A 275 -114.57 -46.97 -9.66
N GLN A 276 -113.70 -47.68 -8.94
CA GLN A 276 -114.06 -48.89 -8.21
C GLN A 276 -115.08 -48.60 -7.11
N GLU A 277 -114.92 -47.53 -6.35
CA GLU A 277 -115.86 -47.12 -5.31
C GLU A 277 -117.22 -46.74 -5.90
N ALA A 278 -117.26 -46.05 -7.04
CA ALA A 278 -118.48 -45.78 -7.79
C ALA A 278 -119.20 -47.08 -8.22
N LYS A 279 -118.45 -48.05 -8.78
CA LYS A 279 -119.00 -49.38 -9.16
C LYS A 279 -119.48 -50.18 -7.97
N ILE A 280 -118.77 -50.15 -6.84
CA ILE A 280 -119.21 -50.80 -5.60
C ILE A 280 -120.54 -50.20 -5.14
N ASN A 281 -120.67 -48.87 -5.14
CA ASN A 281 -121.91 -48.19 -4.79
C ASN A 281 -123.06 -48.56 -5.74
N GLU A 282 -122.80 -48.65 -7.05
CA GLU A 282 -123.79 -49.12 -8.03
C GLU A 282 -124.22 -50.57 -7.76
N LEU A 283 -123.26 -51.48 -7.55
CA LEU A 283 -123.52 -52.88 -7.22
C LEU A 283 -124.30 -53.02 -5.91
N GLN A 284 -123.94 -52.25 -4.87
CA GLN A 284 -124.67 -52.23 -3.60
C GLN A 284 -126.13 -51.79 -3.80
N ASN A 285 -126.38 -50.78 -4.63
CA ASN A 285 -127.74 -50.36 -4.96
C ASN A 285 -128.52 -51.44 -5.71
N ARG A 286 -127.90 -52.09 -6.71
CA ARG A 286 -128.52 -53.23 -7.42
C ARG A 286 -128.84 -54.39 -6.48
N VAL A 287 -127.95 -54.71 -5.54
CA VAL A 287 -128.21 -55.74 -4.52
C VAL A 287 -129.41 -55.35 -3.65
N ARG A 288 -129.49 -54.10 -3.18
CA ARG A 288 -130.65 -53.61 -2.41
C ARG A 288 -131.96 -53.66 -3.21
N GLU A 289 -131.92 -53.38 -4.52
CA GLU A 289 -133.08 -53.50 -5.40
C GLU A 289 -133.52 -54.95 -5.59
N LEU A 290 -132.57 -55.87 -5.77
CA LEU A 290 -132.84 -57.32 -5.84
C LEU A 290 -133.36 -57.87 -4.50
N GLU A 291 -132.85 -57.38 -3.36
CA GLU A 291 -133.37 -57.72 -2.03
C GLU A 291 -134.81 -57.22 -1.83
N LYS A 292 -135.17 -56.06 -2.42
CA LYS A 292 -136.54 -55.53 -2.38
C LYS A 292 -137.51 -56.25 -3.32
N SER A 293 -137.06 -56.72 -4.49
CA SER A 293 -137.94 -57.36 -5.47
C SER A 293 -138.18 -58.86 -5.20
N ASN A 294 -137.30 -59.51 -4.42
CA ASN A 294 -137.38 -60.94 -4.17
C ASN A 294 -137.54 -61.21 -2.66
N GLY A 295 -138.79 -61.30 -2.21
CA GLY A 295 -139.16 -61.56 -0.81
C GLY A 295 -138.40 -62.73 -0.17
N GLY A 296 -137.35 -62.40 0.60
CA GLY A 296 -136.79 -63.21 1.70
C GLY A 296 -136.12 -64.55 1.39
N LYS A 297 -136.03 -65.03 0.14
CA LYS A 297 -135.49 -66.39 -0.16
C LYS A 297 -134.15 -66.45 -0.90
N THR A 298 -133.55 -65.32 -1.31
CA THR A 298 -132.28 -65.30 -2.07
C THR A 298 -131.04 -64.89 -1.27
N SER A 299 -131.19 -64.47 0.00
CA SER A 299 -130.09 -64.04 0.88
C SER A 299 -128.96 -65.07 0.98
N PHE A 300 -129.28 -66.37 0.96
CA PHE A 300 -128.25 -67.41 1.11
C PHE A 300 -127.39 -67.63 -0.15
N ILE A 301 -127.94 -67.47 -1.35
CA ILE A 301 -127.22 -67.73 -2.62
C ILE A 301 -126.34 -66.53 -2.98
N VAL A 302 -126.82 -65.31 -2.76
CA VAL A 302 -126.05 -64.08 -3.05
C VAL A 302 -124.84 -63.97 -2.11
N SER A 303 -124.97 -64.33 -0.84
CA SER A 303 -123.83 -64.39 0.09
C SER A 303 -122.77 -65.42 -0.32
N ILE A 304 -123.16 -66.57 -0.90
CA ILE A 304 -122.21 -67.59 -1.39
C ILE A 304 -121.45 -67.10 -2.63
N ILE A 305 -122.12 -66.44 -3.58
CA ILE A 305 -121.47 -65.90 -4.78
C ILE A 305 -120.54 -64.73 -4.42
N ALA A 306 -120.96 -63.85 -3.49
CA ALA A 306 -120.11 -62.77 -2.99
C ALA A 306 -118.85 -63.31 -2.27
N LEU A 307 -118.97 -64.39 -1.49
CA LEU A 307 -117.83 -65.05 -0.87
C LEU A 307 -116.87 -65.66 -1.91
N LEU A 308 -117.39 -66.28 -2.97
CA LEU A 308 -116.58 -66.87 -4.05
C LEU A 308 -115.86 -65.81 -4.91
N VAL A 309 -116.51 -64.66 -5.16
CA VAL A 309 -115.87 -63.53 -5.87
C VAL A 309 -114.82 -62.85 -4.99
N GLY A 310 -115.05 -62.75 -3.67
CA GLY A 310 -114.05 -62.29 -2.70
C GLY A 310 -112.81 -63.20 -2.66
N ILE A 311 -113.00 -64.53 -2.64
CA ILE A 311 -111.90 -65.50 -2.67
C ILE A 311 -111.15 -65.45 -4.02
N GLY A 312 -111.86 -65.29 -5.14
CA GLY A 312 -111.25 -65.15 -6.48
C GLY A 312 -110.41 -63.87 -6.62
N GLY A 313 -110.87 -62.75 -6.05
CA GLY A 313 -110.14 -61.48 -6.02
C GLY A 313 -108.84 -61.56 -5.21
N ILE A 314 -108.87 -62.21 -4.05
CA ILE A 314 -107.69 -62.41 -3.19
C ILE A 314 -106.67 -63.35 -3.88
N ALA A 315 -107.13 -64.41 -4.57
CA ALA A 315 -106.25 -65.33 -5.28
C ALA A 315 -105.54 -64.67 -6.49
N LEU A 316 -106.21 -63.76 -7.21
CA LEU A 316 -105.60 -63.03 -8.33
C LEU A 316 -104.58 -61.97 -7.89
N GLN A 317 -104.71 -61.45 -6.67
CA GLN A 317 -103.78 -60.47 -6.10
C GLN A 317 -102.46 -61.09 -5.62
N PHE A 318 -102.41 -62.42 -5.42
CA PHE A 318 -101.19 -63.17 -5.07
C PHE A 318 -100.45 -63.75 -6.29
N LEU A 319 -101.04 -63.70 -7.49
CA LEU A 319 -100.47 -64.22 -8.75
C LEU A 319 -99.90 -63.12 -9.67
N ARG A 320 -99.81 -61.89 -9.19
CA ARG A 320 -99.29 -60.72 -9.92
C ARG A 320 -98.32 -59.94 -9.06
#